data_AF-D7DSZ4-F1
#
_entry.id   AF-D7DSZ4-F1
#
_cell.length_a   1.000
_cell.length_b   1.000
_cell.length_c   1.000
_cell.angle_alpha   90.00
_cell.angle_beta   90.00
_cell.angle_gamma   90.00
#
_symmetry.space_group_name_H-M   'P 1'
#
loop_
_entity.id
_entity.type
_entity.pdbx_description
1 polymer ?
#
loop_
_entity_poly.entity_id
_entity_poly.type
_entity_poly.pdbx_seq_one_letter_code
_entity_poly.pdbx_strand_id
1 'polypeptide(L)'
;MECPICKSEKCIKMSAIELYESLMELFFKYQDPESDITFKKYPTVGEIGACEKTGKKIWYCPYCKKPFPENYENNKVVIKCPHCDKTLCIPVSNRTFC
;
A
#
# COMPACT_ATOMS: atom_id res chain seq x y z
N MET A 1 12.49 8.26 6.54
CA MET A 1 11.28 8.37 5.68
C MET A 1 10.21 9.03 6.52
N GLU A 2 9.45 9.98 5.98
CA GLU A 2 8.54 10.81 6.76
C GLU A 2 7.07 10.47 6.54
N CYS A 3 6.26 10.65 7.59
CA CYS A 3 4.81 10.56 7.51
C CYS A 3 4.28 11.55 6.46
N PRO A 4 3.48 11.10 5.47
CA PRO A 4 2.94 12.00 4.45
C PRO A 4 1.96 13.04 5.01
N ILE A 5 1.42 12.80 6.21
CA ILE A 5 0.42 13.65 6.87
C ILE A 5 1.07 14.66 7.83
N CYS A 6 1.85 14.18 8.81
CA CYS A 6 2.40 15.04 9.87
C CYS A 6 3.90 15.32 9.77
N LYS A 7 4.59 14.78 8.74
CA LYS A 7 6.03 14.87 8.50
C LYS A 7 6.94 14.27 9.59
N SER A 8 6.36 13.67 10.63
CA SER A 8 7.12 12.92 11.65
C SER A 8 7.64 11.60 11.08
N GLU A 9 8.88 11.24 11.42
CA GLU A 9 9.44 9.92 11.09
C GLU A 9 8.92 8.81 12.00
N LYS A 10 8.45 9.13 13.21
CA LYS A 10 7.99 8.14 14.21
C LYS A 10 6.77 7.34 13.77
N CYS A 11 5.98 7.88 12.84
CA CYS A 11 4.76 7.21 12.37
C CYS A 11 5.04 6.03 11.43
N ILE A 12 6.28 5.87 10.96
CA ILE A 12 6.67 4.85 9.98
C ILE A 12 7.55 3.80 10.65
N LYS A 13 7.21 2.53 10.46
CA LYS A 13 8.00 1.39 10.92
C LYS A 13 8.89 0.90 9.78
N MET A 14 10.20 1.16 9.87
CA MET A 14 11.16 0.74 8.84
C MET A 14 11.17 -0.78 8.64
N SER A 15 11.06 -1.56 9.71
CA SER A 15 10.98 -3.03 9.62
C SER A 15 9.75 -3.52 8.82
N ALA A 16 8.65 -2.77 8.83
CA ALA A 16 7.48 -3.08 8.01
C ALA A 16 7.74 -2.83 6.52
N ILE A 17 8.54 -1.82 6.18
CA ILE A 17 8.98 -1.56 4.81
C ILE A 17 9.86 -2.71 4.32
N GLU A 18 10.88 -3.09 5.08
CA GLU A 18 11.83 -4.14 4.69
C GLU A 18 11.12 -5.49 4.46
N LEU A 19 10.22 -5.87 5.38
CA LEU A 19 9.41 -7.08 5.23
C LEU A 19 8.52 -6.99 3.99
N TYR A 20 7.84 -5.85 3.79
CA TYR A 20 6.98 -5.65 2.63
C TYR A 20 7.76 -5.70 1.32
N GLU A 21 8.92 -5.06 1.22
CA GLU A 21 9.75 -5.08 0.01
C GLU A 21 10.21 -6.50 -0.32
N SER A 22 10.61 -7.29 0.68
CA SER A 22 10.96 -8.70 0.50
C SER A 22 9.79 -9.53 -0.06
N LEU A 23 8.57 -9.28 0.41
CA LEU A 23 7.36 -9.93 -0.11
C LEU A 23 7.04 -9.46 -1.55
N MET A 24 7.30 -8.20 -1.87
CA MET A 24 7.05 -7.64 -3.21
C MET A 24 8.04 -8.16 -4.26
N GLU A 25 9.27 -8.47 -3.88
CA GLU A 25 10.22 -9.17 -4.77
C GLU A 25 9.66 -10.52 -5.23
N LEU A 26 9.12 -11.31 -4.31
CA LEU A 26 8.45 -12.57 -4.64
C LEU A 26 7.19 -12.34 -5.45
N PHE A 27 6.38 -11.34 -5.09
CA PHE A 27 5.17 -11.00 -5.83
C PHE A 27 5.48 -10.70 -7.30
N PHE A 28 6.41 -9.79 -7.58
CA PHE A 28 6.74 -9.41 -8.95
C PHE A 28 7.35 -10.56 -9.75
N LYS A 29 8.09 -11.46 -9.10
CA LYS A 29 8.64 -12.67 -9.73
C LYS A 29 7.54 -13.63 -10.22
N TYR A 30 6.45 -13.75 -9.48
CA TYR A 30 5.35 -14.69 -9.77
C TYR A 30 4.06 -14.01 -10.19
N GLN A 31 4.14 -12.73 -10.55
CA GLN A 31 2.98 -11.93 -10.93
C GLN A 31 2.36 -12.49 -12.20
N ASP A 32 1.04 -12.49 -12.25
CA ASP A 32 0.24 -12.85 -13.42
C ASP A 32 -0.52 -11.60 -13.89
N PRO A 33 0.01 -10.83 -14.87
CA PRO A 33 -0.62 -9.61 -15.35
C PRO A 33 -1.92 -9.84 -16.16
N GLU A 34 -2.11 -11.05 -16.67
CA GLU A 34 -3.27 -11.45 -17.48
C GLU A 34 -4.43 -11.99 -16.63
N SER A 35 -4.16 -12.32 -15.36
CA SER A 35 -5.17 -12.79 -14.41
C SER A 35 -6.38 -11.87 -14.29
N ASP A 36 -7.57 -12.47 -14.27
CA ASP A 36 -8.80 -11.79 -13.85
C ASP A 36 -8.84 -11.53 -12.33
N ILE A 37 -7.96 -12.18 -11.58
CA ILE A 37 -7.86 -12.03 -10.12
C ILE A 37 -6.99 -10.82 -9.77
N THR A 38 -7.61 -9.79 -9.18
CA THR A 38 -6.98 -8.49 -8.90
C THR A 38 -5.66 -8.59 -8.12
N PHE A 39 -5.59 -9.43 -7.09
CA PHE A 39 -4.39 -9.56 -6.25
C PHE A 39 -3.29 -10.43 -6.88
N LYS A 40 -3.56 -11.11 -8.00
CA LYS A 40 -2.52 -11.74 -8.84
C LYS A 40 -1.97 -10.76 -9.87
N LYS A 41 -2.84 -9.84 -10.32
CA LYS A 41 -2.54 -8.82 -11.32
C LYS A 41 -1.83 -7.59 -10.78
N TYR A 42 -2.15 -7.15 -9.57
CA TYR A 42 -1.58 -5.93 -8.96
C TYR A 42 -1.04 -6.21 -7.55
N PRO A 43 0.10 -5.62 -7.18
CA PRO A 43 0.63 -5.76 -5.83
C PRO A 43 -0.31 -5.07 -4.84
N THR A 44 -0.39 -5.61 -3.63
CA THR A 44 -1.11 -4.99 -2.53
C THR A 44 -0.35 -3.77 -2.01
N VAL A 45 -1.06 -2.76 -1.49
CA VAL A 45 -0.39 -1.69 -0.72
C VAL A 45 0.28 -2.25 0.53
N GLY A 46 1.45 -1.74 0.87
CA GLY A 46 2.10 -2.05 2.15
C GLY A 46 1.59 -1.12 3.24
N GLU A 47 1.03 -1.64 4.33
CA GLU A 47 0.72 -0.85 5.52
C GLU A 47 1.97 -0.74 6.39
N ILE A 48 2.58 0.45 6.42
CA ILE A 48 3.90 0.67 7.05
C ILE A 48 3.84 1.45 8.36
N GLY A 49 2.63 1.77 8.82
CA GLY A 49 2.39 2.51 10.05
C GLY A 49 1.08 3.29 10.02
N ALA A 50 0.91 4.15 11.01
CA ALA A 50 -0.24 5.05 11.14
C ALA A 50 0.22 6.41 11.68
N CYS A 51 -0.43 7.48 11.23
CA CYS A 51 -0.10 8.82 11.68
C CYS A 51 -0.57 9.05 13.12
N GLU A 52 0.35 9.35 14.03
CA GLU A 52 0.04 9.61 15.45
C GLU A 52 -0.95 10.76 15.67
N LYS A 53 -1.01 11.73 14.75
CA LYS A 53 -1.92 12.88 14.86
C LYS A 53 -3.36 12.59 14.42
N THR A 54 -3.53 11.70 13.45
CA THR A 54 -4.82 11.51 12.77
C THR A 54 -5.36 10.09 12.86
N GLY A 55 -4.54 9.13 13.32
CA GLY A 55 -4.85 7.71 13.30
C GLY A 55 -4.84 7.08 11.90
N LYS A 56 -4.77 7.87 10.83
CA LYS A 56 -4.82 7.38 9.45
C LYS A 56 -3.65 6.46 9.15
N LYS A 57 -3.92 5.33 8.50
CA LYS A 57 -2.89 4.40 8.04
C LYS A 57 -2.01 5.04 6.98
N ILE A 58 -0.76 4.62 6.95
CA ILE A 58 0.24 5.04 5.97
C ILE A 58 0.50 3.86 5.05
N TRP A 59 0.14 4.04 3.79
CA TRP A 59 0.37 3.05 2.74
C TRP A 59 1.68 3.32 2.02
N TYR A 60 2.27 2.26 1.47
CA TYR A 60 3.52 2.28 0.75
C TYR A 60 3.35 1.68 -0.64
N CYS A 61 3.88 2.38 -1.63
CA CYS A 61 3.84 1.94 -3.03
C CYS A 61 5.13 1.21 -3.40
N PRO A 62 5.08 -0.05 -3.86
CA PRO A 62 6.26 -0.83 -4.21
C PRO A 62 6.90 -0.35 -5.52
N TYR A 63 6.16 0.34 -6.39
CA TYR A 63 6.68 0.85 -7.66
C TYR A 63 7.55 2.08 -7.50
N CYS A 64 7.10 3.07 -6.72
CA CYS A 64 7.80 4.35 -6.57
C CYS A 64 8.48 4.52 -5.21
N LYS A 65 8.33 3.54 -4.30
CA LYS A 65 8.94 3.51 -2.97
C LYS A 65 8.60 4.72 -2.11
N LYS A 66 7.40 5.28 -2.31
CA LYS A 66 6.92 6.45 -1.58
C LYS A 66 5.74 6.09 -0.69
N PRO A 67 5.70 6.63 0.55
CA PRO A 67 4.54 6.52 1.40
C PRO A 67 3.44 7.51 0.97
N PHE A 68 2.20 7.17 1.25
CA PHE A 68 1.04 8.03 1.05
C PHE A 68 -0.06 7.71 2.07
N PRO A 69 -0.95 8.66 2.37
CA PRO A 69 -2.07 8.40 3.28
C PRO A 69 -2.99 7.32 2.71
N GLU A 70 -3.61 6.52 3.58
CA GLU A 70 -4.66 5.62 3.14
C GLU A 70 -5.77 6.38 2.41
N ASN A 71 -6.21 5.80 1.30
CA ASN A 71 -7.23 6.38 0.44
C ASN A 71 -8.02 5.25 -0.22
N TYR A 72 -8.76 4.48 0.59
CA TYR A 72 -9.75 3.56 0.03
C TYR A 72 -11.06 4.30 -0.24
N GLU A 73 -11.71 3.90 -1.32
CA GLU A 73 -13.09 4.27 -1.60
C GLU A 73 -13.97 3.04 -1.40
N ASN A 74 -15.17 3.23 -0.86
CA ASN A 74 -16.13 2.14 -0.68
C ASN A 74 -16.38 1.44 -2.03
N ASN A 75 -16.46 0.11 -2.01
CA ASN A 75 -16.65 -0.77 -3.17
C ASN A 75 -15.49 -0.81 -4.19
N LYS A 76 -14.35 -0.16 -3.93
CA LYS A 76 -13.14 -0.32 -4.76
C LYS A 76 -12.19 -1.35 -4.16
N VAL A 77 -11.68 -2.24 -5.01
CA VAL A 77 -10.66 -3.24 -4.65
C VAL A 77 -9.24 -2.84 -5.08
N VAL A 78 -9.14 -1.74 -5.84
CA VAL A 78 -7.89 -1.15 -6.32
C VAL A 78 -7.88 0.36 -6.10
N ILE A 79 -6.67 0.93 -6.04
CA ILE A 79 -6.42 2.36 -5.97
C ILE A 79 -5.27 2.73 -6.91
N LYS A 80 -5.18 4.01 -7.29
CA LYS A 80 -4.02 4.56 -7.99
C LYS A 80 -3.07 5.20 -6.99
N CYS A 81 -1.78 4.90 -7.11
CA CYS A 81 -0.76 5.58 -6.32
C CYS A 81 -0.73 7.07 -6.68
N PRO A 82 -0.84 8.00 -5.71
CA PRO A 82 -0.86 9.44 -5.99
C PRO A 82 0.48 9.99 -6.51
N HIS A 83 1.55 9.20 -6.45
CA HIS A 83 2.90 9.61 -6.85
C HIS A 83 3.33 9.10 -8.23
N CYS A 84 2.73 8.02 -8.73
CA CYS A 84 3.16 7.36 -9.97
C CYS A 84 2.02 6.78 -10.81
N ASP A 85 0.77 6.98 -10.40
CA ASP A 85 -0.47 6.54 -11.07
C ASP A 85 -0.61 5.03 -11.33
N LYS A 86 0.34 4.22 -10.85
CA LYS A 86 0.26 2.76 -10.90
C LYS A 86 -0.89 2.25 -10.03
N THR A 87 -1.57 1.23 -10.54
CA THR A 87 -2.64 0.53 -9.84
C THR A 87 -2.09 -0.37 -8.75
N LEU A 88 -2.66 -0.27 -7.55
CA LEU A 88 -2.37 -1.09 -6.38
C LEU A 88 -3.65 -1.72 -5.86
N CYS A 89 -3.51 -2.90 -5.28
CA CYS A 89 -4.61 -3.64 -4.70
C CYS A 89 -4.81 -3.25 -3.22
N ILE A 90 -6.05 -3.00 -2.80
CA ILE A 90 -6.38 -2.79 -1.38
C ILE A 90 -6.40 -4.16 -0.67
N PRO A 91 -5.80 -4.31 0.53
CA PRO A 91 -5.84 -5.53 1.32
C PRO A 91 -7.27 -5.99 1.58
N VAL A 92 -7.50 -7.30 1.56
CA VAL A 92 -8.84 -7.89 1.77
C VAL A 92 -9.44 -7.48 3.12
N SER A 93 -8.60 -7.32 4.15
CA SER A 93 -8.99 -6.83 5.48
C SER A 93 -9.59 -5.42 5.50
N ASN A 94 -9.32 -4.61 4.48
CA ASN A 94 -9.86 -3.25 4.35
C ASN A 94 -11.04 -3.19 3.34
N ARG A 95 -11.51 -4.34 2.85
CA ARG A 95 -12.69 -4.47 1.96
C ARG A 95 -13.91 -4.89 2.78
N THR A 96 -14.31 -4.09 3.75
CA THR A 96 -15.62 -4.27 4.38
C THR A 96 -16.71 -4.00 3.35
N PHE A 97 -17.29 -5.07 2.81
CA PHE A 97 -18.65 -5.04 2.26
C PHE A 97 -19.58 -4.82 3.45
N CYS A 98 -20.08 -3.61 3.64
CA CYS A 98 -21.23 -3.34 4.51
C CYS A 98 -22.50 -3.43 3.68
#